data_AF-A0A0Q3QLZ8-F1
#
_entry.id   AF-A0A0Q3QLZ8-F1
#
_cell.length_a   1.000
_cell.length_b   1.000
_cell.length_c   1.000
_cell.angle_alpha   90.00
_cell.angle_beta   90.00
_cell.angle_gamma   90.00
#
_symmetry.space_group_name_H-M   'P 1'
#
loop_
_entity.id
_entity.type
_entity.pdbx_description
1 polymer ?
#
loop_
_entity_poly.entity_id
_entity_poly.type
_entity_poly.pdbx_seq_one_letter_code
_entity_poly.pdbx_strand_id
1 'polypeptide(L)'
;MFRTIKDIENKISTNNRKNTTYIHPIASDEEIAKLIAAYSNSNGGDIILGIKDNSITLSIKKFPFILNIENILELLDGGVKIEYNFFTFEGNNLFYISIDKSDELVKVNNIPYKINNDGAVEEMAIKKVFISYAHKESDLVNILEEELNKYENIEISRDIKAIEYRDSLDDFMKTIRDHDFVISVVSSAYIKSLNCMYEVMHLMQDKDYQEKLFFIIVSRDDVDYYNEKNRYDGFEAKIYDVMDRLKYVTHWRDKKAELERSISEAALSPELMVNLAIDMRKLNSVIPPMDDFISLLSDKVGRSFKEMYEDDFKEIVDTINR
;
A
#
# COMPACT_ATOMS: atom_id res chain seq x y z
N MET A 1 -18.24 7.69 16.84
CA MET A 1 -19.23 8.13 17.83
C MET A 1 -18.48 8.20 19.15
N PHE A 2 -18.38 9.41 19.71
CA PHE A 2 -17.64 9.64 20.93
C PHE A 2 -18.15 8.79 22.09
N ARG A 3 -17.21 8.38 22.95
CA ARG A 3 -17.54 7.58 24.13
C ARG A 3 -18.08 8.52 25.19
N THR A 4 -19.16 8.10 25.84
CA THR A 4 -19.79 8.91 26.87
C THR A 4 -18.91 8.94 28.13
N ILE A 5 -19.11 9.93 29.00
CA ILE A 5 -18.45 9.97 30.32
C ILE A 5 -18.67 8.66 31.08
N LYS A 6 -19.87 8.08 31.00
CA LYS A 6 -20.20 6.81 31.66
C LYS A 6 -19.37 5.63 31.13
N ASP A 7 -19.06 5.62 29.83
CA ASP A 7 -18.18 4.60 29.24
C ASP A 7 -16.74 4.75 29.75
N ILE A 8 -16.27 5.99 29.87
CA ILE A 8 -14.94 6.34 30.40
C ILE A 8 -14.83 5.92 31.87
N GLU A 9 -15.81 6.27 32.70
CA GLU A 9 -15.89 5.86 34.11
C GLU A 9 -15.85 4.33 34.25
N ASN A 10 -16.64 3.62 33.45
CA ASN A 10 -16.66 2.16 33.45
C ASN A 10 -15.30 1.56 33.07
N LYS A 11 -14.59 2.13 32.08
CA LYS A 11 -13.22 1.69 31.73
C LYS A 11 -12.26 1.84 32.91
N ILE A 12 -12.33 2.96 33.63
CA ILE A 12 -11.51 3.22 34.82
C ILE A 12 -11.82 2.18 35.91
N SER A 13 -13.10 1.99 36.25
CA SER A 13 -13.53 1.04 37.29
C SER A 13 -13.17 -0.42 36.97
N THR A 14 -13.12 -0.78 35.69
CA THR A 14 -12.78 -2.14 35.23
C THR A 14 -11.30 -2.32 34.90
N ASN A 15 -10.44 -1.31 35.17
CA ASN A 15 -9.00 -1.35 34.89
C ASN A 15 -8.69 -1.68 33.42
N ASN A 16 -9.52 -1.15 32.50
CA ASN A 16 -9.51 -1.48 31.08
C ASN A 16 -8.64 -0.52 30.27
N ARG A 17 -7.69 -1.04 29.50
CA ARG A 17 -6.73 -0.27 28.67
C ARG A 17 -7.06 -0.29 27.17
N LYS A 18 -8.14 -0.95 26.78
CA LYS A 18 -8.49 -1.12 25.36
C LYS A 18 -8.81 0.24 24.72
N ASN A 19 -7.99 0.61 23.73
CA ASN A 19 -8.04 1.89 23.02
C ASN A 19 -8.08 3.09 23.99
N THR A 20 -7.30 3.02 25.07
CA THR A 20 -7.30 4.07 26.10
C THR A 20 -5.91 4.22 26.71
N THR A 21 -5.42 5.46 26.74
CA THR A 21 -4.16 5.83 27.36
C THR A 21 -4.41 6.65 28.61
N TYR A 22 -3.81 6.25 29.72
CA TYR A 22 -3.90 6.95 31.01
C TYR A 22 -2.60 7.70 31.29
N ILE A 23 -2.68 8.99 31.63
CA ILE A 23 -1.51 9.85 31.82
C ILE A 23 -1.55 10.52 33.19
N HIS A 24 -0.41 10.48 33.88
CA HIS A 24 -0.16 11.25 35.09
C HIS A 24 1.36 11.48 35.29
N PRO A 25 1.82 12.67 35.71
CA PRO A 25 1.01 13.84 36.09
C PRO A 25 0.51 14.66 34.89
N ILE A 26 1.32 14.78 33.83
CA ILE A 26 0.99 15.44 32.57
C ILE A 26 1.97 14.95 31.50
N ALA A 27 1.55 14.93 30.25
CA ALA A 27 2.39 14.73 29.07
C ALA A 27 2.54 16.06 28.33
N SER A 28 3.61 16.22 27.56
CA SER A 28 3.82 17.40 26.71
C SER A 28 2.75 17.52 25.62
N ASP A 29 2.57 18.73 25.08
CA ASP A 29 1.65 18.98 23.97
C ASP A 29 1.96 18.08 22.77
N GLU A 30 3.26 17.86 22.48
CA GLU A 30 3.71 16.97 21.41
C GLU A 30 3.35 15.50 21.66
N GLU A 31 3.52 15.00 22.89
CA GLU A 31 3.13 13.63 23.25
C GLU A 31 1.61 13.42 23.13
N ILE A 32 0.82 14.42 23.53
CA ILE A 32 -0.64 14.36 23.41
C ILE A 32 -1.05 14.45 21.93
N ALA A 33 -0.41 15.31 21.13
CA ALA A 33 -0.63 15.39 19.69
C ALA A 33 -0.35 14.04 19.01
N LYS A 34 0.79 13.39 19.33
CA LYS A 34 1.13 12.06 18.80
C LYS A 34 0.09 11.00 19.15
N LEU A 35 -0.44 11.02 20.38
CA LEU A 35 -1.54 10.14 20.79
C LEU A 35 -2.83 10.43 20.02
N ILE A 36 -3.20 11.70 19.83
CA ILE A 36 -4.39 12.08 19.05
C ILE A 36 -4.24 11.60 17.60
N ALA A 37 -3.09 11.84 16.97
CA ALA A 37 -2.80 11.34 15.62
C ALA A 37 -2.89 9.81 15.57
N ALA A 38 -2.23 9.11 16.51
CA ALA A 38 -2.24 7.66 16.58
C ALA A 38 -3.64 7.05 16.71
N TYR A 39 -4.49 7.62 17.57
CA TYR A 39 -5.87 7.16 17.73
C TYR A 39 -6.74 7.52 16.53
N SER A 40 -6.54 8.71 15.94
CA SER A 40 -7.26 9.15 14.74
C SER A 40 -6.98 8.22 13.55
N ASN A 41 -5.74 7.78 13.38
CA ASN A 41 -5.31 6.86 12.31
C ASN A 41 -5.68 5.39 12.59
N SER A 42 -6.17 5.08 13.78
CA SER A 42 -6.53 3.72 14.20
C SER A 42 -8.05 3.57 14.29
N ASN A 43 -8.58 2.92 15.33
CA ASN A 43 -10.01 2.72 15.56
C ASN A 43 -10.63 3.79 16.50
N GLY A 44 -9.98 4.95 16.63
CA GLY A 44 -10.25 5.91 17.70
C GLY A 44 -9.82 5.39 19.08
N GLY A 45 -9.92 6.25 20.09
CA GLY A 45 -9.54 5.92 21.46
C GLY A 45 -9.76 7.08 22.42
N ASP A 46 -9.29 6.92 23.65
CA ASP A 46 -9.43 7.93 24.68
C ASP A 46 -8.09 8.21 25.37
N ILE A 47 -7.83 9.47 25.67
CA ILE A 47 -6.72 9.90 26.52
C ILE A 47 -7.33 10.41 27.82
N ILE A 48 -6.94 9.83 28.95
CA ILE A 48 -7.48 10.19 30.27
C ILE A 48 -6.34 10.67 31.16
N LEU A 49 -6.41 11.94 31.55
CA LEU A 49 -5.41 12.62 32.35
C LEU A 49 -5.80 12.63 33.84
N GLY A 50 -4.80 12.49 34.71
CA GLY A 50 -4.99 12.45 36.17
C GLY A 50 -5.11 11.04 36.75
N ILE A 51 -4.78 10.01 35.95
CA ILE A 51 -4.74 8.61 36.35
C ILE A 51 -3.33 8.08 36.10
N LYS A 52 -2.72 7.51 37.14
CA LYS A 52 -1.42 6.85 37.02
C LYS A 52 -1.62 5.37 36.73
N ASP A 53 -1.18 4.93 35.55
CA ASP A 53 -1.11 3.53 35.15
C ASP A 53 0.28 2.95 35.43
N ASN A 54 0.34 1.85 36.20
CA ASN A 54 1.57 1.08 36.45
C ASN A 54 1.53 -0.27 35.74
N SER A 55 0.79 -0.39 34.64
CA SER A 55 0.52 -1.62 33.87
C SER A 55 -0.32 -2.68 34.59
N ILE A 56 -0.35 -2.69 35.92
CA ILE A 56 -1.14 -3.62 36.74
C ILE A 56 -2.44 -2.97 37.22
N THR A 57 -2.34 -1.72 37.72
CA THR A 57 -3.47 -1.01 38.35
C THR A 57 -3.52 0.42 37.87
N LEU A 58 -4.74 0.93 37.68
CA LEU A 58 -5.01 2.36 37.54
C LEU A 58 -5.18 2.98 38.93
N SER A 59 -4.43 4.04 39.22
CA SER A 59 -4.58 4.80 40.46
C SER A 59 -5.04 6.22 40.15
N ILE A 60 -6.20 6.58 40.68
CA ILE A 60 -6.80 7.91 40.52
C ILE A 60 -5.97 8.90 41.34
N LYS A 61 -5.61 10.03 40.74
CA LYS A 61 -4.80 11.07 41.40
C LYS A 61 -5.53 12.40 41.44
N LYS A 62 -5.80 12.96 40.26
CA LYS A 62 -6.39 14.27 39.92
C LYS A 62 -5.58 14.90 38.78
N PHE A 63 -6.23 15.72 37.97
CA PHE A 63 -5.58 16.54 36.96
C PHE A 63 -5.78 18.03 37.32
N PRO A 64 -4.78 18.68 37.96
CA PRO A 64 -4.90 20.06 38.42
C PRO A 64 -4.50 21.10 37.36
N PHE A 65 -4.08 20.66 36.17
CA PHE A 65 -3.53 21.51 35.13
C PHE A 65 -4.62 21.97 34.15
N ILE A 66 -4.35 23.08 33.46
CA ILE A 66 -5.15 23.53 32.32
C ILE A 66 -4.41 23.09 31.07
N LEU A 67 -5.09 22.38 30.18
CA LEU A 67 -4.53 21.92 28.91
C LEU A 67 -4.97 22.87 27.80
N ASN A 68 -4.04 23.38 27.01
CA ASN A 68 -4.36 24.20 25.84
C ASN A 68 -4.53 23.30 24.61
N ILE A 69 -5.77 22.88 24.36
CA ILE A 69 -6.08 22.01 23.22
C ILE A 69 -5.77 22.69 21.88
N GLU A 70 -5.93 24.02 21.77
CA GLU A 70 -5.65 24.74 20.52
C GLU A 70 -4.19 24.58 20.09
N ASN A 71 -3.23 24.76 21.02
CA ASN A 71 -1.81 24.55 20.74
C ASN A 71 -1.50 23.10 20.31
N ILE A 72 -2.18 22.12 20.91
CA ILE A 72 -2.00 20.70 20.55
C ILE A 72 -2.54 20.43 19.15
N LEU A 73 -3.68 21.03 18.81
CA LEU A 73 -4.29 20.91 17.49
C LEU A 73 -3.45 21.59 16.39
N GLU A 74 -2.75 22.68 16.71
CA GLU A 74 -1.81 23.35 15.78
C GLU A 74 -0.61 22.47 15.37
N LEU A 75 -0.28 21.43 16.16
CA LEU A 75 0.77 20.46 15.84
C LEU A 75 0.30 19.35 14.87
N LEU A 76 -1.00 19.27 14.59
CA LEU A 76 -1.61 18.21 13.80
C LEU A 76 -1.87 18.66 12.37
N ASP A 77 -1.40 17.87 11.41
CA ASP A 77 -1.76 18.00 10.00
C ASP A 77 -2.87 16.98 9.68
N GLY A 78 -4.06 17.46 9.32
CA GLY A 78 -5.22 16.63 8.94
C GLY A 78 -6.46 16.89 9.81
N GLY A 79 -7.64 16.49 9.32
CA GLY A 79 -8.88 16.63 10.08
C GLY A 79 -8.93 15.70 11.30
N VAL A 80 -9.19 16.24 12.50
CA VAL A 80 -9.41 15.44 13.71
C VAL A 80 -10.81 15.63 14.28
N LYS A 81 -11.38 14.53 14.77
CA LYS A 81 -12.70 14.49 15.41
C LYS A 81 -12.50 14.16 16.89
N ILE A 82 -12.55 15.17 17.75
CA ILE A 82 -12.33 15.02 19.19
C ILE A 82 -13.44 15.65 20.03
N GLU A 83 -13.71 15.07 21.20
CA GLU A 83 -14.49 15.64 22.29
C GLU A 83 -13.64 15.63 23.55
N TYR A 84 -13.59 16.73 24.30
CA TYR A 84 -12.79 16.82 25.51
C TYR A 84 -13.48 17.65 26.57
N ASN A 85 -13.36 17.23 27.83
CA ASN A 85 -13.85 18.01 28.97
C ASN A 85 -13.21 17.55 30.28
N PHE A 86 -13.41 18.37 31.32
CA PHE A 86 -13.24 17.94 32.70
C PHE A 86 -14.43 17.10 33.15
N PHE A 87 -14.17 16.12 34.01
CA PHE A 87 -15.20 15.33 34.68
C PHE A 87 -14.75 14.94 36.08
N THR A 88 -15.72 14.64 36.95
CA THR A 88 -15.44 14.23 38.34
C THR A 88 -15.64 12.74 38.49
N PHE A 89 -14.63 12.03 39.01
CA PHE A 89 -14.69 10.60 39.29
C PHE A 89 -14.12 10.31 40.68
N GLU A 90 -14.88 9.62 41.53
CA GLU A 90 -14.53 9.35 42.94
C GLU A 90 -14.03 10.60 43.70
N GLY A 91 -14.65 11.75 43.45
CA GLY A 91 -14.29 13.03 44.08
C GLY A 91 -13.02 13.70 43.55
N ASN A 92 -12.39 13.15 42.50
CA ASN A 92 -11.22 13.74 41.84
C ASN A 92 -11.61 14.35 40.50
N ASN A 93 -11.11 15.56 40.21
CA ASN A 93 -11.26 16.17 38.89
C ASN A 93 -10.24 15.57 37.92
N LEU A 94 -10.72 15.04 36.81
CA LEU A 94 -9.96 14.41 35.73
C LEU A 94 -10.27 15.12 34.41
N PHE A 95 -9.44 14.90 33.40
CA PHE A 95 -9.67 15.43 32.05
C PHE A 95 -9.62 14.29 31.04
N TYR A 96 -10.50 14.30 30.07
CA TYR A 96 -10.49 13.32 28.98
C TYR A 96 -10.45 14.00 27.62
N ILE A 97 -9.89 13.29 26.66
CA ILE A 97 -9.99 13.55 25.23
C ILE A 97 -10.48 12.25 24.61
N SER A 98 -11.69 12.23 24.06
CA SER A 98 -12.22 11.13 23.26
C SER A 98 -11.98 11.44 21.79
N ILE A 99 -11.39 10.49 21.07
CA ILE A 99 -10.96 10.63 19.69
C ILE A 99 -11.71 9.60 18.85
N ASP A 100 -12.39 10.07 17.81
CA ASP A 100 -12.98 9.23 16.76
C ASP A 100 -11.94 8.96 15.67
N LYS A 101 -12.09 7.84 14.96
CA LYS A 101 -11.29 7.57 13.75
C LYS A 101 -11.48 8.71 12.75
N SER A 102 -10.38 9.20 12.18
CA SER A 102 -10.44 10.19 11.09
C SER A 102 -10.64 9.51 9.74
N ASP A 103 -11.18 10.27 8.78
CA ASP A 103 -11.33 9.85 7.39
C ASP A 103 -10.07 10.21 6.56
N GLU A 104 -9.09 10.90 7.16
CA GLU A 104 -7.84 11.34 6.55
C GLU A 104 -6.65 10.93 7.43
N LEU A 105 -5.47 10.77 6.83
CA LEU A 105 -4.24 10.55 7.59
C LEU A 105 -3.82 11.77 8.42
N VAL A 106 -3.78 11.59 9.75
CA VAL A 106 -3.37 12.63 10.70
C VAL A 106 -1.88 12.49 11.03
N LYS A 107 -1.13 13.60 10.95
CA LYS A 107 0.32 13.62 11.15
C LYS A 107 0.70 14.63 12.23
N VAL A 108 1.87 14.42 12.84
CA VAL A 108 2.56 15.42 13.66
C VAL A 108 3.93 15.65 13.04
N ASN A 109 4.25 16.88 12.68
CA ASN A 109 5.49 17.23 11.99
C ASN A 109 5.73 16.37 10.72
N ASN A 110 4.71 16.21 9.87
CA ASN A 110 4.72 15.33 8.69
C ASN A 110 4.89 13.82 8.95
N ILE A 111 4.93 13.37 10.20
CA ILE A 111 5.04 11.95 10.54
C ILE A 111 3.68 11.44 11.02
N PRO A 112 3.10 10.41 10.39
CA PRO A 112 1.93 9.75 10.92
C PRO A 112 2.30 8.81 12.06
N TYR A 113 1.37 8.64 13.00
CA TYR A 113 1.53 7.74 14.14
C TYR A 113 0.40 6.72 14.19
N LYS A 114 0.63 5.57 14.83
CA LYS A 114 -0.39 4.54 15.11
C LYS A 114 -0.23 3.99 16.53
N ILE A 115 -1.28 3.34 17.03
CA ILE A 115 -1.21 2.57 18.27
C ILE A 115 -0.82 1.12 17.92
N ASN A 116 0.27 0.65 18.51
CA ASN A 116 0.75 -0.71 18.28
C ASN A 116 -0.01 -1.75 19.12
N ASN A 117 0.32 -3.02 18.94
CA ASN A 117 -0.35 -4.13 19.63
C ASN A 117 -0.22 -4.09 21.17
N ASP A 118 0.82 -3.43 21.68
CA ASP A 118 1.05 -3.24 23.11
C ASP A 118 0.35 -1.99 23.68
N GLY A 119 -0.34 -1.21 22.83
CA GLY A 119 -1.01 0.03 23.22
C GLY A 119 -0.09 1.25 23.27
N ALA A 120 1.14 1.14 22.77
CA ALA A 120 2.09 2.24 22.69
C ALA A 120 1.96 2.99 21.37
N VAL A 121 2.31 4.28 21.38
CA VAL A 121 2.39 5.09 20.16
C VAL A 121 3.67 4.76 19.42
N GLU A 122 3.56 4.50 18.12
CA GLU A 122 4.70 4.31 17.21
C GLU A 122 4.52 5.09 15.92
N GLU A 123 5.63 5.40 15.25
CA GLU A 123 5.59 5.98 13.91
C GLU A 123 4.96 4.98 12.93
N MET A 124 4.06 5.47 12.09
CA MET A 124 3.44 4.66 11.06
C MET A 124 4.30 4.74 9.80
N ALA A 125 4.82 3.61 9.36
CA ALA A 125 5.53 3.54 8.09
C ALA A 125 4.54 3.69 6.93
N ILE A 126 4.82 4.63 6.01
CA ILE A 126 4.15 4.69 4.71
C ILE A 126 4.85 3.68 3.80
N LYS A 127 4.06 2.79 3.19
CA LYS A 127 4.56 1.75 2.29
C LYS A 127 4.29 2.16 0.85
N LYS A 128 5.36 2.22 0.05
CA LYS A 128 5.28 2.51 -1.37
C LYS A 128 4.97 1.22 -2.14
N VAL A 129 3.85 1.22 -2.86
CA VAL A 129 3.37 0.07 -3.62
C VAL A 129 3.29 0.44 -5.09
N PHE A 130 4.06 -0.26 -5.92
CA PHE A 130 3.98 -0.12 -7.37
C PHE A 130 3.03 -1.16 -7.97
N ILE A 131 2.04 -0.73 -8.75
CA ILE A 131 1.17 -1.66 -9.50
C ILE A 131 1.65 -1.73 -10.95
N SER A 132 2.29 -2.84 -11.31
CA SER A 132 2.71 -3.15 -12.69
C SER A 132 1.59 -3.87 -13.41
N TYR A 133 1.12 -3.33 -14.52
CA TYR A 133 0.02 -3.91 -15.28
C TYR A 133 0.05 -3.46 -16.75
N ALA A 134 -0.59 -4.20 -17.65
CA ALA A 134 -0.78 -3.74 -19.01
C ALA A 134 -2.01 -2.82 -19.10
N HIS A 135 -1.98 -1.80 -19.95
CA HIS A 135 -3.08 -0.81 -20.04
C HIS A 135 -4.47 -1.43 -20.30
N LYS A 136 -4.54 -2.63 -20.90
CA LYS A 136 -5.81 -3.34 -21.12
C LYS A 136 -6.47 -3.82 -19.82
N GLU A 137 -5.73 -3.87 -18.72
CA GLU A 137 -6.15 -4.32 -17.39
C GLU A 137 -6.52 -3.13 -16.49
N SER A 138 -6.69 -1.94 -17.06
CA SER A 138 -6.98 -0.72 -16.29
C SER A 138 -8.24 -0.85 -15.43
N ASP A 139 -9.28 -1.57 -15.88
CA ASP A 139 -10.50 -1.76 -15.08
C ASP A 139 -10.21 -2.52 -13.77
N LEU A 140 -9.48 -3.64 -13.86
CA LEU A 140 -9.07 -4.41 -12.68
C LEU A 140 -8.19 -3.58 -11.75
N VAL A 141 -7.25 -2.83 -12.32
CA VAL A 141 -6.31 -2.02 -11.54
C VAL A 141 -6.98 -0.81 -10.90
N ASN A 142 -8.00 -0.21 -11.53
CA ASN A 142 -8.78 0.85 -10.91
C ASN A 142 -9.47 0.33 -9.64
N ILE A 143 -10.08 -0.86 -9.70
CA ILE A 143 -10.72 -1.48 -8.54
C ILE A 143 -9.67 -1.78 -7.46
N LEU A 144 -8.52 -2.37 -7.83
CA LEU A 144 -7.43 -2.63 -6.88
C LEU A 144 -6.92 -1.33 -6.22
N GLU A 145 -6.70 -0.27 -7.00
CA GLU A 145 -6.26 1.03 -6.50
C GLU A 145 -7.31 1.64 -5.56
N GLU A 146 -8.60 1.57 -5.88
CA GLU A 146 -9.68 2.02 -5.01
C GLU A 146 -9.72 1.26 -3.67
N GLU A 147 -9.50 -0.06 -3.69
CA GLU A 147 -9.45 -0.87 -2.46
C GLU A 147 -8.21 -0.56 -1.62
N LEU A 148 -7.04 -0.44 -2.24
CA LEU A 148 -5.80 -0.12 -1.52
C LEU A 148 -5.75 1.33 -1.01
N ASN A 149 -6.40 2.28 -1.69
CA ASN A 149 -6.51 3.67 -1.23
C ASN A 149 -7.35 3.83 0.05
N LYS A 150 -8.08 2.79 0.48
CA LYS A 150 -8.74 2.78 1.81
C LYS A 150 -7.74 2.71 2.96
N TYR A 151 -6.47 2.42 2.66
CA TYR A 151 -5.38 2.31 3.62
C TYR A 151 -4.46 3.51 3.49
N GLU A 152 -4.60 4.45 4.41
CA GLU A 152 -3.83 5.70 4.45
C GLU A 152 -2.30 5.52 4.55
N ASN A 153 -1.84 4.33 4.95
CA ASN A 153 -0.43 3.99 5.06
C ASN A 153 0.16 3.38 3.77
N ILE A 154 -0.59 3.38 2.67
CA ILE A 154 -0.18 2.85 1.38
C ILE A 154 -0.09 4.02 0.38
N GLU A 155 1.10 4.22 -0.18
CA GLU A 155 1.33 5.17 -1.26
C GLU A 155 1.43 4.37 -2.57
N ILE A 156 0.41 4.50 -3.42
CA ILE A 156 0.31 3.76 -4.68
C ILE A 156 0.93 4.56 -5.82
N SER A 157 1.74 3.89 -6.62
CA SER A 157 2.23 4.37 -7.92
C SER A 157 1.87 3.35 -9.00
N ARG A 158 1.45 3.84 -10.18
CA ARG A 158 1.17 2.99 -11.34
C ARG A 158 1.35 3.75 -12.66
N ASP A 159 1.61 2.99 -13.72
CA ASP A 159 2.04 3.46 -15.04
C ASP A 159 0.94 4.18 -15.88
N ILE A 160 0.00 4.89 -15.24
CA ILE A 160 -0.87 5.87 -15.92
C ILE A 160 -0.40 7.32 -15.68
N LYS A 161 0.30 7.59 -14.58
CA LYS A 161 0.49 8.96 -14.09
C LYS A 161 1.92 9.49 -14.14
N ALA A 162 2.93 8.66 -14.45
CA ALA A 162 4.32 9.02 -14.25
C ALA A 162 5.17 9.17 -15.53
N ILE A 163 4.53 9.26 -16.70
CA ILE A 163 5.16 9.93 -17.83
C ILE A 163 4.68 11.38 -17.77
N GLU A 164 5.22 12.18 -16.85
CA GLU A 164 5.18 13.62 -17.07
C GLU A 164 5.80 13.88 -18.44
N TYR A 165 5.24 14.84 -19.18
CA TYR A 165 5.76 15.22 -20.49
C TYR A 165 7.26 15.52 -20.36
N ARG A 166 8.10 14.65 -20.96
CA ARG A 166 9.59 14.66 -21.03
C ARG A 166 10.35 13.70 -20.10
N ASP A 167 9.67 12.88 -19.30
CA ASP A 167 10.37 11.89 -18.46
C ASP A 167 10.83 10.65 -19.25
N SER A 168 11.96 10.09 -18.81
CA SER A 168 12.55 8.87 -19.36
C SER A 168 11.83 7.65 -18.80
N LEU A 169 11.14 6.90 -19.67
CA LEU A 169 10.53 5.62 -19.33
C LEU A 169 11.54 4.69 -18.64
N ASP A 170 12.81 4.73 -19.04
CA ASP A 170 13.86 3.89 -18.44
C ASP A 170 14.26 4.30 -17.03
N ASP A 171 14.17 5.59 -16.70
CA ASP A 171 14.46 6.04 -15.34
C ASP A 171 13.27 5.77 -14.43
N PHE A 172 12.04 5.90 -14.95
CA PHE A 172 10.84 5.48 -14.25
C PHE A 172 10.84 3.97 -13.95
N MET A 173 11.14 3.12 -14.93
CA MET A 173 11.16 1.66 -14.74
C MET A 173 12.23 1.20 -13.72
N LYS A 174 13.29 2.00 -13.48
CA LYS A 174 14.27 1.71 -12.40
C LYS A 174 13.72 2.02 -11.01
N THR A 175 12.77 2.94 -10.88
CA THR A 175 12.17 3.31 -9.59
C THR A 175 11.35 2.17 -8.98
N ILE A 176 10.98 1.14 -9.75
CA ILE A 176 10.29 -0.05 -9.23
C ILE A 176 11.03 -0.69 -8.04
N ARG A 177 12.36 -0.54 -7.98
CA ARG A 177 13.21 -1.04 -6.88
C ARG A 177 13.17 -0.18 -5.62
N ASP A 178 12.74 1.07 -5.74
CA ASP A 178 12.58 2.03 -4.64
C ASP A 178 11.24 1.86 -3.90
N HIS A 179 10.38 0.96 -4.39
CA HIS A 179 9.11 0.61 -3.76
C HIS A 179 9.30 -0.51 -2.75
N ASP A 180 8.53 -0.46 -1.66
CA ASP A 180 8.52 -1.52 -0.65
C ASP A 180 7.90 -2.81 -1.21
N PHE A 181 6.86 -2.67 -2.03
CA PHE A 181 6.17 -3.79 -2.66
C PHE A 181 5.79 -3.49 -4.12
N VAL A 182 5.64 -4.56 -4.89
CA VAL A 182 5.22 -4.53 -6.29
C VAL A 182 4.06 -5.51 -6.48
N ILE A 183 2.95 -5.05 -7.04
CA ILE A 183 1.82 -5.90 -7.41
C ILE A 183 1.79 -6.02 -8.93
N SER A 184 2.04 -7.22 -9.45
CA SER A 184 1.95 -7.51 -10.89
C SER A 184 0.58 -8.08 -11.24
N VAL A 185 -0.20 -7.37 -12.06
CA VAL A 185 -1.48 -7.89 -12.59
C VAL A 185 -1.20 -8.62 -13.90
N VAL A 186 -1.01 -9.94 -13.79
CA VAL A 186 -0.47 -10.78 -14.86
C VAL A 186 -1.61 -11.29 -15.74
N SER A 187 -1.71 -10.73 -16.94
CA SER A 187 -2.61 -11.15 -18.01
C SER A 187 -1.83 -11.62 -19.25
N SER A 188 -2.52 -12.07 -20.30
CA SER A 188 -1.84 -12.34 -21.57
C SER A 188 -1.23 -11.08 -22.20
N ALA A 189 -1.86 -9.92 -22.00
CA ALA A 189 -1.35 -8.64 -22.47
C ALA A 189 -0.12 -8.21 -21.66
N TYR A 190 -0.11 -8.47 -20.36
CA TYR A 190 1.03 -8.22 -19.48
C TYR A 190 2.29 -8.96 -19.96
N ILE A 191 2.19 -10.29 -20.14
CA ILE A 191 3.34 -11.13 -20.52
C ILE A 191 3.88 -10.78 -21.91
N LYS A 192 3.03 -10.25 -22.80
CA LYS A 192 3.40 -9.81 -24.17
C LYS A 192 3.88 -8.35 -24.24
N SER A 193 3.76 -7.60 -23.14
CA SER A 193 4.18 -6.21 -23.05
C SER A 193 5.68 -6.11 -22.78
N LEU A 194 6.41 -5.35 -23.60
CA LEU A 194 7.84 -5.15 -23.40
C LEU A 194 8.12 -4.34 -22.13
N ASN A 195 7.30 -3.31 -21.87
CA ASN A 195 7.47 -2.45 -20.72
C ASN A 195 7.23 -3.22 -19.42
N CYS A 196 6.07 -3.88 -19.29
CA CYS A 196 5.72 -4.63 -18.08
C CYS A 196 6.74 -5.72 -17.76
N MET A 197 7.18 -6.47 -18.78
CA MET A 197 8.21 -7.48 -18.59
C MET A 197 9.55 -6.86 -18.22
N TYR A 198 9.96 -5.76 -18.88
CA TYR A 198 11.21 -5.08 -18.57
C TYR A 198 11.24 -4.52 -17.13
N GLU A 199 10.13 -3.96 -16.65
CA GLU A 199 9.94 -3.51 -15.27
C GLU A 199 10.19 -4.64 -14.27
N VAL A 200 9.48 -5.76 -14.41
CA VAL A 200 9.65 -6.88 -13.46
C VAL A 200 11.02 -7.52 -13.59
N MET A 201 11.65 -7.51 -14.77
CA MET A 201 13.04 -7.96 -14.89
C MET A 201 14.02 -7.06 -14.12
N HIS A 202 13.71 -5.77 -13.91
CA HIS A 202 14.51 -4.90 -13.04
C HIS A 202 14.29 -5.24 -11.56
N LEU A 203 13.04 -5.50 -11.17
CA LEU A 203 12.72 -5.95 -9.81
C LEU A 203 13.45 -7.26 -9.47
N MET A 204 13.46 -8.23 -10.39
CA MET A 204 14.10 -9.56 -10.20
C MET A 204 15.63 -9.50 -10.02
N GLN A 205 16.26 -8.33 -10.21
CA GLN A 205 17.68 -8.13 -9.90
C GLN A 205 17.94 -7.93 -8.40
N ASP A 206 16.92 -7.58 -7.62
CA ASP A 206 17.01 -7.51 -6.16
C ASP A 206 17.08 -8.92 -5.55
N LYS A 207 17.86 -9.11 -4.48
CA LYS A 207 18.02 -10.43 -3.87
C LYS A 207 16.75 -10.92 -3.16
N ASP A 208 15.97 -9.98 -2.65
CA ASP A 208 14.75 -10.12 -1.87
C ASP A 208 13.49 -9.85 -2.70
N TYR A 209 13.60 -9.80 -4.03
CA TYR A 209 12.49 -9.44 -4.92
C TYR A 209 11.22 -10.27 -4.70
N GLN A 210 11.36 -11.54 -4.34
CA GLN A 210 10.22 -12.43 -4.12
C GLN A 210 9.39 -12.05 -2.88
N GLU A 211 10.01 -11.39 -1.89
CA GLU A 211 9.32 -10.89 -0.70
C GLU A 211 8.57 -9.59 -1.01
N LYS A 212 9.08 -8.81 -1.97
CA LYS A 212 8.46 -7.57 -2.45
C LYS A 212 7.34 -7.81 -3.48
N LEU A 213 7.39 -8.92 -4.23
CA LEU A 213 6.52 -9.19 -5.37
C LEU A 213 5.24 -9.94 -4.98
N PHE A 214 4.11 -9.27 -5.16
CA PHE A 214 2.78 -9.87 -5.27
C PHE A 214 2.41 -10.04 -6.75
N PHE A 215 1.61 -11.05 -7.05
CA PHE A 215 1.10 -11.27 -8.39
C PHE A 215 -0.36 -11.72 -8.37
N ILE A 216 -1.17 -11.11 -9.23
CA ILE A 216 -2.57 -11.42 -9.44
C ILE A 216 -2.67 -12.08 -10.82
N ILE A 217 -3.14 -13.32 -10.88
CA ILE A 217 -3.21 -14.07 -12.13
C ILE A 217 -4.58 -13.86 -12.77
N VAL A 218 -4.62 -13.06 -13.83
CA VAL A 218 -5.88 -12.79 -14.53
C VAL A 218 -6.40 -14.07 -15.18
N SER A 219 -7.63 -14.42 -14.82
CA SER A 219 -8.32 -15.66 -15.14
C SER A 219 -9.66 -15.39 -15.83
N ARG A 220 -10.30 -16.44 -16.33
CA ARG A 220 -11.60 -16.32 -17.01
C ARG A 220 -12.69 -15.76 -16.09
N ASP A 221 -12.60 -16.05 -14.80
CA ASP A 221 -13.59 -15.63 -13.80
C ASP A 221 -13.53 -14.13 -13.52
N ASP A 222 -12.50 -13.43 -14.01
CA ASP A 222 -12.32 -11.99 -13.82
C ASP A 222 -13.09 -11.15 -14.86
N VAL A 223 -13.74 -11.80 -15.85
CA VAL A 223 -14.45 -11.13 -16.95
C VAL A 223 -15.52 -10.14 -16.47
N ASP A 224 -16.15 -10.44 -15.34
CA ASP A 224 -17.24 -9.63 -14.79
C ASP A 224 -16.76 -8.30 -14.19
N TYR A 225 -15.45 -8.18 -13.90
CA TYR A 225 -14.83 -6.96 -13.39
C TYR A 225 -14.34 -6.01 -14.49
N TYR A 226 -14.44 -6.41 -15.77
CA TYR A 226 -14.17 -5.55 -16.90
C TYR A 226 -15.43 -4.81 -17.35
N ASN A 227 -15.27 -3.52 -17.62
CA ASN A 227 -16.28 -2.74 -18.35
C ASN A 227 -16.46 -3.35 -19.74
N GLU A 228 -17.71 -3.45 -20.21
CA GLU A 228 -18.04 -4.10 -21.50
C GLU A 228 -17.20 -3.56 -22.68
N LYS A 229 -16.86 -2.28 -22.66
CA LYS A 229 -16.08 -1.59 -23.71
C LYS A 229 -14.59 -1.97 -23.72
N ASN A 230 -14.06 -2.44 -22.60
CA ASN A 230 -12.65 -2.77 -22.42
C ASN A 230 -12.40 -4.28 -22.46
N ARG A 231 -13.46 -5.09 -22.47
CA ARG A 231 -13.37 -6.55 -22.61
C ARG A 231 -12.69 -6.91 -23.92
N TYR A 232 -11.79 -7.89 -23.85
CA TYR A 232 -11.10 -8.40 -25.01
C TYR A 232 -10.86 -9.90 -24.90
N ASP A 233 -10.85 -10.59 -26.04
CA ASP A 233 -10.67 -12.04 -26.07
C ASP A 233 -9.24 -12.45 -25.69
N GLY A 234 -9.14 -13.57 -24.97
CA GLY A 234 -7.85 -14.16 -24.62
C GLY A 234 -7.04 -13.33 -23.61
N PHE A 235 -7.71 -12.60 -22.72
CA PHE A 235 -7.09 -11.81 -21.65
C PHE A 235 -6.42 -12.64 -20.56
N GLU A 236 -6.89 -13.86 -20.33
CA GLU A 236 -6.36 -14.81 -19.34
C GLU A 236 -4.84 -15.03 -19.47
N ALA A 237 -4.13 -15.11 -18.33
CA ALA A 237 -2.69 -15.29 -18.30
C ALA A 237 -2.23 -16.64 -18.89
N LYS A 238 -2.97 -17.73 -18.62
CA LYS A 238 -2.69 -19.10 -19.08
C LYS A 238 -1.23 -19.55 -18.88
N ILE A 239 -0.69 -19.34 -17.68
CA ILE A 239 0.71 -19.64 -17.37
C ILE A 239 0.95 -21.05 -16.79
N TYR A 240 -0.11 -21.78 -16.42
CA TYR A 240 0.02 -23.10 -15.79
C TYR A 240 0.16 -24.24 -16.80
N ASP A 241 -0.39 -24.07 -18.00
CA ASP A 241 -0.27 -25.07 -19.07
C ASP A 241 1.01 -24.87 -19.89
N VAL A 242 1.73 -25.96 -20.17
CA VAL A 242 3.00 -25.92 -20.92
C VAL A 242 2.79 -25.42 -22.36
N MET A 243 1.70 -25.81 -23.02
CA MET A 243 1.43 -25.39 -24.39
C MET A 243 1.06 -23.91 -24.45
N ASP A 244 0.35 -23.40 -23.45
CA ASP A 244 0.08 -21.97 -23.34
C ASP A 244 1.36 -21.17 -23.04
N ARG A 245 2.24 -21.64 -22.14
CA ARG A 245 3.56 -21.03 -21.91
C ARG A 245 4.41 -20.96 -23.17
N LEU A 246 4.41 -22.02 -23.97
CA LEU A 246 5.13 -22.07 -25.24
C LEU A 246 4.67 -20.99 -26.23
N LYS A 247 3.40 -20.55 -26.16
CA LYS A 247 2.90 -19.43 -26.99
C LYS A 247 3.58 -18.11 -26.64
N TYR A 248 3.89 -17.87 -25.37
CA TYR A 248 4.62 -16.67 -24.96
C TYR A 248 6.08 -16.71 -25.42
N VAL A 249 6.76 -17.85 -25.23
CA VAL A 249 8.12 -18.05 -25.75
C VAL A 249 8.17 -17.85 -27.25
N THR A 250 7.21 -18.42 -27.99
CA THR A 250 7.09 -18.27 -29.44
C THR A 250 6.84 -16.81 -29.83
N HIS A 251 5.91 -16.12 -29.17
CA HIS A 251 5.61 -14.71 -29.41
C HIS A 251 6.86 -13.84 -29.32
N TRP A 252 7.65 -13.98 -28.26
CA TRP A 252 8.85 -13.19 -28.05
C TRP A 252 10.00 -13.54 -29.00
N ARG A 253 10.18 -14.82 -29.30
CA ARG A 253 11.11 -15.28 -30.33
C ARG A 253 10.78 -14.66 -31.69
N ASP A 254 9.50 -14.70 -32.08
CA ASP A 254 9.05 -14.20 -33.37
C ASP A 254 9.17 -12.67 -33.44
N LYS A 255 8.84 -11.96 -32.35
CA LYS A 255 9.02 -10.49 -32.23
C LYS A 255 10.50 -10.08 -32.36
N LYS A 256 11.42 -10.86 -31.79
CA LYS A 256 12.86 -10.65 -31.95
C LYS A 256 13.30 -10.87 -33.41
N ALA A 257 12.89 -11.98 -34.01
CA ALA A 257 13.22 -12.29 -35.39
C ALA A 257 12.68 -11.24 -36.37
N GLU A 258 11.46 -10.73 -36.12
CA GLU A 258 10.86 -9.65 -36.91
C GLU A 258 11.69 -8.37 -36.81
N LEU A 259 12.05 -7.94 -35.60
CA LEU A 259 12.87 -6.74 -35.40
C LEU A 259 14.26 -6.87 -36.05
N GLU A 260 14.93 -8.01 -35.86
CA GLU A 260 16.24 -8.28 -36.49
C GLU A 260 16.15 -8.22 -38.02
N ARG A 261 15.10 -8.80 -38.61
CA ARG A 261 14.85 -8.74 -40.05
C ARG A 261 14.61 -7.30 -40.51
N SER A 262 13.73 -6.56 -39.85
CA SER A 262 13.42 -5.17 -40.23
C SER A 262 14.63 -4.25 -40.14
N ILE A 263 15.49 -4.44 -39.13
CA ILE A 263 16.76 -3.73 -39.01
C ILE A 263 17.70 -4.06 -40.19
N SER A 264 17.82 -5.35 -40.53
CA SER A 264 18.66 -5.78 -41.65
C SER A 264 18.15 -5.24 -43.00
N GLU A 265 16.84 -5.22 -43.20
CA GLU A 265 16.20 -4.74 -44.44
C GLU A 265 16.30 -3.22 -44.60
N ALA A 266 16.26 -2.47 -43.50
CA ALA A 266 16.33 -1.01 -43.53
C ALA A 266 17.72 -0.47 -43.95
N ALA A 267 18.76 -1.31 -43.96
CA ALA A 267 20.13 -0.96 -44.37
C ALA A 267 20.63 0.37 -43.76
N LEU A 268 20.32 0.58 -42.48
CA LEU A 268 20.58 1.83 -41.76
C LEU A 268 22.08 2.06 -41.54
N SER A 269 22.50 3.33 -41.53
CA SER A 269 23.87 3.68 -41.17
C SER A 269 24.13 3.44 -39.67
N PRO A 270 25.39 3.23 -39.25
CA PRO A 270 25.73 2.97 -37.84
C PRO A 270 25.23 4.04 -36.86
N GLU A 271 25.12 5.30 -37.29
CA GLU A 271 24.64 6.42 -36.47
C GLU A 271 23.14 6.32 -36.17
N LEU A 272 22.33 5.82 -37.12
CA LEU A 272 20.89 5.61 -36.95
C LEU A 272 20.57 4.34 -36.14
N MET A 273 21.55 3.44 -35.99
CA MET A 273 21.40 2.18 -35.27
C MET A 273 21.52 2.32 -33.75
N VAL A 274 22.00 3.46 -33.23
CA VAL A 274 22.28 3.62 -31.79
C VAL A 274 21.04 3.43 -30.93
N ASN A 275 19.92 4.07 -31.27
CA ASN A 275 18.67 3.96 -30.50
C ASN A 275 18.00 2.58 -30.70
N LEU A 276 18.04 2.04 -31.91
CA LEU A 276 17.53 0.68 -32.19
C LEU A 276 18.32 -0.39 -31.44
N ALA A 277 19.63 -0.18 -31.24
CA ALA A 277 20.45 -1.07 -30.43
C ALA A 277 20.07 -1.02 -28.94
N ILE A 278 19.58 0.12 -28.44
CA ILE A 278 19.04 0.23 -27.07
C ILE A 278 17.76 -0.59 -26.95
N ASP A 279 16.81 -0.44 -27.88
CA ASP A 279 15.56 -1.22 -27.88
C ASP A 279 15.82 -2.72 -28.01
N MET A 280 16.79 -3.09 -28.86
CA MET A 280 17.23 -4.48 -29.01
C MET A 280 17.84 -5.03 -27.70
N ARG A 281 18.58 -4.21 -26.93
CA ARG A 281 19.07 -4.62 -25.62
C ARG A 281 17.94 -4.86 -24.64
N LYS A 282 16.91 -4.00 -24.61
CA LYS A 282 15.71 -4.21 -23.76
C LYS A 282 15.00 -5.51 -24.09
N LEU A 283 14.83 -5.80 -25.38
CA LEU A 283 14.24 -7.06 -25.81
C LEU A 283 15.09 -8.27 -25.37
N ASN A 284 16.41 -8.19 -25.54
CA ASN A 284 17.32 -9.25 -25.11
C ASN A 284 17.43 -9.40 -23.60
N SER A 285 17.15 -8.36 -22.80
CA SER A 285 17.10 -8.47 -21.34
C SER A 285 15.80 -9.09 -20.84
N VAL A 286 14.73 -9.09 -21.64
CA VAL A 286 13.43 -9.67 -21.27
C VAL A 286 13.35 -11.16 -21.61
N ILE A 287 13.82 -11.56 -22.79
CA ILE A 287 13.55 -12.91 -23.32
C ILE A 287 14.10 -14.04 -22.43
N PRO A 288 15.39 -14.02 -21.99
CA PRO A 288 15.92 -15.10 -21.17
C PRO A 288 15.24 -15.23 -19.79
N PRO A 289 15.11 -14.16 -18.98
CA PRO A 289 14.52 -14.26 -17.65
C PRO A 289 12.98 -14.33 -17.64
N MET A 290 12.31 -14.08 -18.77
CA MET A 290 10.86 -14.27 -18.86
C MET A 290 10.45 -15.72 -18.55
N ASP A 291 11.18 -16.72 -19.06
CA ASP A 291 10.84 -18.12 -18.79
C ASP A 291 10.97 -18.43 -17.30
N ASP A 292 12.04 -17.92 -16.66
CA ASP A 292 12.22 -18.00 -15.20
C ASP A 292 11.08 -17.32 -14.44
N PHE A 293 10.63 -16.15 -14.91
CA PHE A 293 9.51 -15.43 -14.31
C PHE A 293 8.19 -16.20 -14.45
N ILE A 294 7.86 -16.68 -15.65
CA ILE A 294 6.66 -17.49 -15.87
C ILE A 294 6.75 -18.78 -15.06
N SER A 295 7.92 -19.40 -14.97
CA SER A 295 8.17 -20.59 -14.15
C SER A 295 7.91 -20.30 -12.67
N LEU A 296 8.45 -19.19 -12.14
CA LEU A 296 8.19 -18.72 -10.78
C LEU A 296 6.69 -18.55 -10.51
N LEU A 297 5.98 -17.87 -11.41
CA LEU A 297 4.53 -17.66 -11.27
C LEU A 297 3.74 -18.97 -11.37
N SER A 298 4.20 -19.92 -12.18
CA SER A 298 3.53 -21.21 -12.37
C SER A 298 3.77 -22.21 -11.23
N ASP A 299 4.93 -22.10 -10.54
CA ASP A 299 5.30 -22.93 -9.39
C ASP A 299 4.56 -22.50 -8.12
N LYS A 300 4.21 -21.21 -8.02
CA LYS A 300 3.40 -20.68 -6.93
C LYS A 300 1.91 -20.75 -7.27
N VAL A 301 1.08 -21.08 -6.27
CA VAL A 301 -0.38 -21.00 -6.41
C VAL A 301 -0.76 -19.52 -6.40
N GLY A 302 -0.90 -18.95 -7.60
CA GLY A 302 -1.43 -17.61 -7.78
C GLY A 302 -2.93 -17.60 -7.56
N ARG A 303 -3.44 -16.47 -7.08
CA ARG A 303 -4.89 -16.24 -6.94
C ARG A 303 -5.37 -15.37 -8.10
N SER A 304 -6.61 -15.61 -8.52
CA SER A 304 -7.28 -14.75 -9.50
C SER A 304 -7.63 -13.38 -8.92
N PHE A 305 -7.94 -12.42 -9.79
CA PHE A 305 -8.40 -11.12 -9.32
C PHE A 305 -9.67 -11.26 -8.49
N LYS A 306 -10.64 -12.04 -8.96
CA LYS A 306 -11.87 -12.35 -8.25
C LYS A 306 -11.60 -12.93 -6.87
N GLU A 307 -10.75 -13.95 -6.77
CA GLU A 307 -10.44 -14.60 -5.50
C GLU A 307 -9.84 -13.61 -4.50
N MET A 308 -8.96 -12.71 -4.95
CA MET A 308 -8.39 -11.66 -4.09
C MET A 308 -9.38 -10.54 -3.78
N TYR A 309 -10.29 -10.22 -4.69
CA TYR A 309 -11.32 -9.22 -4.46
C TYR A 309 -12.35 -9.69 -3.41
N GLU A 310 -12.71 -10.97 -3.44
CA GLU A 310 -13.69 -11.57 -2.52
C GLU A 310 -13.23 -11.58 -1.04
N ASP A 311 -11.93 -11.45 -0.77
CA ASP A 311 -11.38 -11.28 0.59
C ASP A 311 -10.73 -9.91 0.82
N ASP A 312 -11.16 -8.87 0.10
CA ASP A 312 -10.70 -7.49 0.25
C ASP A 312 -9.16 -7.35 0.12
N PHE A 313 -8.54 -8.16 -0.74
CA PHE A 313 -7.08 -8.22 -0.95
C PHE A 313 -6.29 -8.47 0.34
N LYS A 314 -6.89 -9.18 1.30
CA LYS A 314 -6.38 -9.32 2.67
C LYS A 314 -4.92 -9.75 2.75
N GLU A 315 -4.49 -10.69 1.91
CA GLU A 315 -3.09 -11.16 1.94
C GLU A 315 -2.09 -10.04 1.62
N ILE A 316 -2.40 -9.20 0.63
CA ILE A 316 -1.59 -8.05 0.23
C ILE A 316 -1.61 -7.01 1.36
N VAL A 317 -2.80 -6.66 1.84
CA VAL A 317 -3.01 -5.66 2.89
C VAL A 317 -2.33 -6.06 4.21
N ASP A 318 -2.56 -7.29 4.68
CA ASP A 318 -1.98 -7.78 5.93
C ASP A 318 -0.45 -7.82 5.86
N THR A 319 0.13 -8.12 4.70
CA THR A 319 1.58 -8.14 4.52
C THR A 319 2.18 -6.74 4.48
N ILE A 320 1.50 -5.80 3.83
CA ILE A 320 1.92 -4.38 3.81
C ILE A 320 1.84 -3.75 5.21
N ASN A 321 0.84 -4.16 6.00
CA ASN A 321 0.57 -3.61 7.33
C ASN A 321 1.33 -4.27 8.49
N ARG A 322 2.10 -5.33 8.23
CA ARG A 322 3.02 -5.93 9.22
C ARG A 322 4.18 -5.01 9.56
#